data_AF-A0AAJ1UJ89-F1
#
_entry.id   AF-A0AAJ1UJ89-F1
#
_cell.length_a   1.000
_cell.length_b   1.000
_cell.length_c   1.000
_cell.angle_alpha   90.00
_cell.angle_beta   90.00
_cell.angle_gamma   90.00
#
_symmetry.space_group_name_H-M   'P 1'
#
loop_
_entity.id
_entity.type
_entity.pdbx_description
1 polymer ?
#
loop_
_entity_poly.entity_id
_entity_poly.type
_entity_poly.pdbx_seq_one_letter_code
_entity_poly.pdbx_strand_id
1 'polypeptide(L)'
;MSLFLLNGDKLNFIEEMPFKLEKDIQNLCESNLKEVFDLEFVSSEFAIGNFRIDTLAFDKGSKSFVIIEYKRDKNFSVIDQGYAYLSIMLNNKSDFILEYNENCKDNLKRNDIDWSQSKIMFISPSFTSYQREAINFKDLPIELWEIKRYSNQTISFNFISTSGAKESIKTISKGNTEIENVNKEIKVYTEDEHLLNIP
;
A
#
# COMPACT_ATOMS: atom_id res chain seq x y z
N MET A 1 4.22 3.26 -21.32
CA MET A 1 5.29 2.34 -21.75
C MET A 1 4.66 1.32 -22.68
N SER A 2 5.23 1.11 -23.86
CA SER A 2 4.74 0.10 -24.81
C SER A 2 5.45 -1.22 -24.52
N LEU A 3 4.69 -2.32 -24.42
CA LEU A 3 5.24 -3.67 -24.29
C LEU A 3 5.19 -4.38 -25.63
N PHE A 4 6.21 -5.20 -25.89
CA PHE A 4 6.32 -5.99 -27.11
C PHE A 4 6.73 -7.43 -26.76
N LEU A 5 6.15 -8.41 -27.46
CA LEU A 5 6.60 -9.80 -27.44
C LEU A 5 7.65 -10.00 -28.53
N LEU A 6 8.83 -10.47 -28.16
CA LEU A 6 9.91 -10.81 -29.10
C LEU A 6 9.70 -12.23 -29.65
N ASN A 7 9.47 -12.35 -30.95
CA ASN A 7 9.35 -13.62 -31.67
C ASN A 7 10.41 -13.67 -32.79
N GLY A 8 11.56 -14.30 -32.51
CA GLY A 8 12.75 -14.18 -33.35
C GLY A 8 13.28 -12.74 -33.31
N ASP A 9 13.40 -12.08 -34.47
CA ASP A 9 13.80 -10.67 -34.56
C ASP A 9 12.62 -9.70 -34.73
N LYS A 10 11.38 -10.18 -34.60
CA LYS A 10 10.15 -9.37 -34.74
C LYS A 10 9.56 -9.01 -33.38
N LEU A 11 9.19 -7.74 -33.23
CA LEU A 11 8.48 -7.20 -32.07
C LEU A 11 6.99 -7.10 -32.35
N ASN A 12 6.17 -7.85 -31.60
CA ASN A 12 4.72 -7.77 -31.67
C ASN A 12 4.18 -6.91 -30.54
N PHE A 13 3.45 -5.84 -30.85
CA PHE A 13 2.87 -4.96 -29.83
C PHE A 13 1.88 -5.72 -28.94
N ILE A 14 2.00 -5.50 -27.63
CA ILE A 14 1.10 -6.05 -26.63
C ILE A 14 0.15 -4.94 -26.18
N GLU A 15 -1.15 -5.16 -26.43
CA GLU A 15 -2.21 -4.22 -26.07
C GLU A 15 -2.49 -4.23 -24.57
N GLU A 16 -2.69 -3.04 -23.99
CA GLU A 16 -3.14 -2.87 -22.61
C GLU A 16 -4.66 -3.06 -22.52
N MET A 17 -5.10 -3.94 -21.62
CA MET A 17 -6.49 -4.32 -21.42
C MET A 17 -7.01 -3.69 -20.12
N PRO A 18 -8.06 -2.85 -20.17
CA PRO A 18 -8.57 -2.19 -18.96
C PRO A 18 -9.19 -3.20 -17.98
N PHE A 19 -9.06 -2.93 -16.68
CA PHE A 19 -9.86 -3.60 -15.65
C PHE A 19 -11.30 -3.07 -15.70
N LYS A 20 -12.29 -3.97 -15.64
CA LYS A 20 -13.70 -3.57 -15.72
C LYS A 20 -14.21 -3.11 -14.35
N LEU A 21 -13.87 -3.85 -13.31
CA LEU A 21 -14.29 -3.60 -11.94
C LEU A 21 -13.09 -3.46 -11.01
N GLU A 22 -13.24 -2.67 -9.96
CA GLU A 22 -12.27 -2.59 -8.87
C GLU A 22 -12.09 -3.95 -8.18
N LYS A 23 -13.19 -4.70 -8.01
CA LYS A 23 -13.18 -6.07 -7.48
C LYS A 23 -12.33 -7.03 -8.32
N ASP A 24 -12.19 -6.81 -9.63
CA ASP A 24 -11.31 -7.62 -10.48
C ASP A 24 -9.84 -7.43 -10.08
N ILE A 25 -9.46 -6.20 -9.71
CA ILE A 25 -8.10 -5.88 -9.25
C ILE A 25 -7.88 -6.49 -7.87
N GLN A 26 -8.82 -6.29 -6.95
CA GLN A 26 -8.75 -6.81 -5.60
C GLN A 26 -8.59 -8.33 -5.59
N ASN A 27 -9.49 -9.07 -6.25
CA ASN A 27 -9.44 -10.53 -6.29
C ASN A 27 -8.11 -11.05 -6.86
N LEU A 28 -7.59 -10.39 -7.91
CA LEU A 28 -6.31 -10.73 -8.52
C LEU A 28 -5.14 -10.50 -7.54
N CYS A 29 -5.14 -9.36 -6.84
CA CYS A 29 -4.08 -9.03 -5.89
C CYS A 29 -4.14 -9.91 -4.65
N GLU A 30 -5.31 -10.12 -4.05
CA GLU A 30 -5.50 -11.01 -2.88
C GLU A 30 -5.02 -12.44 -3.17
N SER A 31 -5.30 -12.96 -4.37
CA SER A 31 -4.90 -14.33 -4.77
C SER A 31 -3.40 -14.48 -5.03
N ASN A 32 -2.65 -13.39 -5.19
CA ASN A 32 -1.22 -13.41 -5.53
C ASN A 32 -0.40 -12.51 -4.59
N LEU A 33 -0.95 -12.22 -3.41
CA LEU A 33 -0.41 -11.20 -2.52
C LEU A 33 0.99 -11.57 -2.04
N LYS A 34 1.20 -12.86 -1.79
CA LYS A 34 2.49 -13.40 -1.36
C LYS A 34 3.53 -13.33 -2.47
N GLU A 35 3.17 -13.70 -3.70
CA GLU A 35 4.08 -13.71 -4.84
C GLU A 35 4.49 -12.31 -5.29
N VAL A 36 3.57 -11.35 -5.23
CA VAL A 36 3.79 -9.99 -5.75
C VAL A 36 4.44 -9.08 -4.70
N PHE A 37 4.00 -9.15 -3.45
CA PHE A 37 4.37 -8.19 -2.41
C PHE A 37 5.06 -8.83 -1.19
N ASP A 38 5.26 -10.15 -1.18
CA ASP A 38 5.76 -10.92 -0.03
C ASP A 38 4.86 -10.86 1.23
N LEU A 39 3.64 -10.34 1.10
CA LEU A 39 2.68 -10.17 2.21
C LEU A 39 1.84 -11.42 2.45
N GLU A 40 1.49 -11.66 3.71
CA GLU A 40 0.50 -12.67 4.10
C GLU A 40 -0.89 -12.03 4.05
N PHE A 41 -1.82 -12.65 3.31
CA PHE A 41 -3.21 -12.24 3.31
C PHE A 41 -3.85 -12.53 4.67
N VAL A 42 -4.55 -11.55 5.23
CA VAL A 42 -5.30 -11.69 6.49
C VAL A 42 -6.78 -11.82 6.19
N SER A 43 -7.40 -10.78 5.64
CA SER A 43 -8.83 -10.81 5.30
C SER A 43 -9.20 -9.81 4.22
N SER A 44 -10.36 -10.05 3.60
CA SER A 44 -10.97 -9.20 2.59
C SER A 44 -12.17 -8.49 3.21
N GLU A 45 -12.40 -7.23 2.82
CA GLU A 45 -13.56 -6.42 3.26
C GLU A 45 -13.66 -6.26 4.79
N PHE A 46 -12.53 -6.09 5.47
CA PHE A 46 -12.47 -5.99 6.93
C PHE A 46 -13.21 -4.73 7.42
N ALA A 47 -14.31 -4.92 8.13
CA ALA A 47 -15.14 -3.85 8.66
C ALA A 47 -14.66 -3.43 10.05
N ILE A 48 -14.35 -2.14 10.21
CA ILE A 48 -13.92 -1.56 11.49
C ILE A 48 -14.60 -0.21 11.73
N GLY A 49 -15.48 -0.16 12.72
CA GLY A 49 -16.34 0.99 12.95
C GLY A 49 -17.20 1.32 11.72
N ASN A 50 -17.04 2.53 11.17
CA ASN A 50 -17.73 2.98 9.95
C ASN A 50 -16.89 2.79 8.67
N PHE A 51 -15.71 2.19 8.78
CA PHE A 51 -14.80 1.98 7.66
C PHE A 51 -14.81 0.53 7.24
N ARG A 52 -14.46 0.31 5.97
CA ARG A 52 -14.24 -1.03 5.42
C ARG A 52 -12.94 -0.98 4.63
N ILE A 53 -12.00 -1.81 5.06
CA ILE A 53 -10.70 -1.99 4.42
C ILE A 53 -10.85 -3.06 3.34
N ASP A 54 -10.45 -2.76 2.11
CA ASP A 54 -10.62 -3.72 0.99
C ASP A 54 -9.82 -5.01 1.25
N THR A 55 -8.54 -4.90 1.60
CA THR A 55 -7.72 -6.03 2.02
C THR A 55 -6.84 -5.65 3.20
N LEU A 56 -6.88 -6.49 4.25
CA LEU A 56 -5.91 -6.47 5.33
C LEU A 56 -4.83 -7.53 5.06
N ALA A 57 -3.58 -7.15 5.20
CA ALA A 57 -2.42 -8.02 5.03
C ALA A 57 -1.41 -7.83 6.17
N PHE A 58 -0.49 -8.78 6.30
CA PHE A 58 0.58 -8.75 7.28
C PHE A 58 1.95 -8.99 6.63
N ASP A 59 2.90 -8.11 6.89
CA ASP A 59 4.29 -8.25 6.48
C ASP A 59 5.06 -8.97 7.60
N LYS A 60 5.51 -10.20 7.35
CA LYS A 60 6.28 -10.99 8.32
C LYS A 60 7.69 -10.44 8.54
N GLY A 61 8.27 -9.77 7.54
CA GLY A 61 9.62 -9.22 7.60
C GLY A 61 9.69 -8.01 8.53
N SER A 62 8.79 -7.04 8.34
CA SER A 62 8.68 -5.87 9.22
C SER A 62 7.82 -6.12 10.47
N LYS A 63 7.09 -7.24 10.52
CA LYS A 63 6.12 -7.59 11.58
C LYS A 63 5.01 -6.54 11.72
N SER A 64 4.47 -6.06 10.62
CA SER A 64 3.51 -4.95 10.62
C SER A 64 2.31 -5.23 9.72
N PHE A 65 1.21 -4.54 10.01
CA PHE A 65 0.02 -4.61 9.17
C PHE A 65 0.17 -3.72 7.93
N VAL A 66 -0.37 -4.20 6.82
CA VAL A 66 -0.45 -3.47 5.56
C VAL A 66 -1.91 -3.40 5.15
N ILE A 67 -2.43 -2.18 5.03
CA ILE A 67 -3.77 -1.92 4.50
C ILE A 67 -3.64 -1.75 3.00
N ILE A 68 -4.49 -2.40 2.22
CA ILE A 68 -4.49 -2.29 0.76
C ILE A 68 -5.85 -1.81 0.30
N GLU A 69 -5.85 -0.72 -0.46
CA GLU A 69 -7.03 -0.09 -1.03
C GLU A 69 -6.95 -0.11 -2.56
N TYR A 70 -7.99 -0.60 -3.21
CA TYR A 70 -8.05 -0.66 -4.67
C TYR A 70 -8.84 0.52 -5.20
N LYS A 71 -8.40 1.06 -6.33
CA LYS A 71 -9.08 2.17 -6.99
C LYS A 71 -9.13 1.92 -8.48
N ARG A 72 -10.33 1.95 -9.07
CA ARG A 72 -10.47 1.97 -10.54
C ARG A 72 -10.42 3.41 -11.09
N ASP A 73 -11.00 4.34 -10.34
CA ASP A 73 -11.15 5.75 -10.72
C ASP A 73 -10.12 6.65 -10.00
N LYS A 74 -9.97 7.88 -10.50
CA LYS A 74 -8.91 8.82 -10.07
C LYS A 74 -9.35 9.84 -9.02
N ASN A 75 -10.62 9.83 -8.62
CA ASN A 75 -11.22 10.89 -7.83
C ASN A 75 -11.17 10.57 -6.33
N PHE A 76 -9.98 10.52 -5.75
CA PHE A 76 -9.80 10.35 -4.30
C PHE A 76 -8.54 11.02 -3.78
N SER A 77 -8.58 11.42 -2.52
CA SER A 77 -7.43 11.99 -1.81
C SER A 77 -6.61 10.87 -1.18
N VAL A 78 -5.40 10.65 -1.72
CA VAL A 78 -4.46 9.65 -1.21
C VAL A 78 -4.08 9.95 0.24
N ILE A 79 -3.82 11.23 0.55
CA ILE A 79 -3.41 11.66 1.89
C ILE A 79 -4.54 11.47 2.89
N ASP A 80 -5.73 12.00 2.61
CA ASP A 80 -6.82 11.97 3.60
C ASP A 80 -7.28 10.54 3.89
N GLN A 81 -7.46 9.71 2.85
CA GLN A 81 -7.83 8.31 3.04
C GLN A 81 -6.71 7.52 3.72
N GLY A 82 -5.45 7.74 3.30
CA GLY A 82 -4.32 7.05 3.88
C GLY A 82 -4.21 7.28 5.39
N TYR A 83 -4.26 8.53 5.83
CA TYR A 83 -4.20 8.84 7.25
C TYR A 83 -5.45 8.44 8.02
N ALA A 84 -6.65 8.48 7.41
CA ALA A 84 -7.86 7.97 8.05
C ALA A 84 -7.73 6.47 8.39
N TYR A 85 -7.24 5.66 7.44
CA TYR A 85 -7.05 4.22 7.66
C TYR A 85 -5.92 3.91 8.64
N LEU A 86 -4.81 4.64 8.59
CA LEU A 86 -3.73 4.46 9.56
C LEU A 86 -4.17 4.87 10.97
N SER A 87 -4.92 5.96 11.09
CA SER A 87 -5.50 6.42 12.36
C SER A 87 -6.47 5.37 12.93
N ILE A 88 -7.37 4.81 12.11
CA ILE A 88 -8.30 3.78 12.61
C ILE A 88 -7.58 2.51 13.07
N MET A 89 -6.52 2.10 12.36
CA MET A 89 -5.68 0.98 12.77
C MET A 89 -4.99 1.23 14.11
N LEU A 90 -4.36 2.39 14.30
CA LEU A 90 -3.66 2.72 15.54
C LEU A 90 -4.62 2.86 16.73
N ASN A 91 -5.84 3.34 16.51
CA ASN A 91 -6.86 3.47 17.53
C ASN A 91 -7.54 2.12 17.88
N ASN A 92 -7.50 1.14 16.97
CA ASN A 92 -8.20 -0.15 17.11
C ASN A 92 -7.25 -1.36 17.00
N LYS A 93 -6.02 -1.23 17.52
CA LYS A 93 -4.96 -2.28 17.43
C LYS A 93 -5.43 -3.68 17.83
N SER A 94 -6.31 -3.77 18.84
CA SER A 94 -6.82 -5.05 19.33
C SER A 94 -7.67 -5.77 18.28
N ASP A 95 -8.50 -5.04 17.53
CA ASP A 95 -9.37 -5.61 16.49
C ASP A 95 -8.54 -6.15 15.32
N PHE A 96 -7.46 -5.47 14.93
CA PHE A 96 -6.53 -5.94 13.89
C PHE A 96 -5.79 -7.22 14.32
N ILE A 97 -5.38 -7.31 15.58
CA ILE A 97 -4.78 -8.54 16.15
C ILE A 97 -5.79 -9.68 16.14
N LEU A 98 -7.04 -9.41 16.54
CA LEU A 98 -8.10 -10.40 16.56
C LEU A 98 -8.37 -10.91 15.14
N GLU A 99 -8.55 -10.00 14.18
CA GLU A 99 -8.78 -10.33 12.78
C GLU A 99 -7.65 -11.21 12.20
N TYR A 100 -6.39 -10.90 12.53
CA TYR A 100 -5.26 -11.77 12.17
C TYR A 100 -5.40 -13.16 12.78
N ASN A 101 -5.62 -13.25 14.09
CA ASN A 101 -5.66 -14.53 14.81
C ASN A 101 -6.86 -15.41 14.42
N GLU A 102 -7.96 -14.81 13.94
CA GLU A 102 -9.13 -15.54 13.46
C GLU A 102 -8.96 -16.11 12.04
N ASN A 103 -8.15 -15.45 11.20
CA ASN A 103 -7.99 -15.82 9.79
C ASN A 103 -6.65 -16.51 9.47
N CYS A 104 -5.63 -16.34 10.30
CA CYS A 104 -4.30 -16.90 10.11
C CYS A 104 -4.04 -18.10 11.05
N LYS A 105 -3.04 -18.93 10.71
CA LYS A 105 -2.69 -20.13 11.51
C LYS A 105 -1.91 -19.80 12.78
N ASP A 106 -1.06 -18.78 12.68
CA ASP A 106 -0.24 -18.31 13.79
C ASP A 106 -1.03 -17.27 14.59
N ASN A 107 -0.68 -17.11 15.87
CA ASN A 107 -1.26 -16.08 16.71
C ASN A 107 -0.23 -14.99 17.00
N LEU A 108 -0.64 -13.74 16.83
CA LEU A 108 0.13 -12.56 17.21
C LEU A 108 -0.31 -12.05 18.58
N LYS A 109 0.67 -11.70 19.41
CA LYS A 109 0.46 -10.85 20.59
C LYS A 109 0.77 -9.41 20.24
N ARG A 110 0.28 -8.49 21.06
CA ARG A 110 0.52 -7.04 20.91
C ARG A 110 2.00 -6.68 20.76
N ASN A 111 2.90 -7.38 21.45
CA ASN A 111 4.33 -7.11 21.43
C ASN A 111 5.07 -7.77 20.25
N ASP A 112 4.39 -8.62 19.47
CA ASP A 112 4.97 -9.25 18.29
C ASP A 112 4.87 -8.35 17.06
N ILE A 113 4.12 -7.25 17.15
CA ILE A 113 3.79 -6.35 16.04
C ILE A 113 4.55 -5.03 16.17
N ASP A 114 5.26 -4.66 15.12
CA ASP A 114 5.85 -3.33 14.96
C ASP A 114 4.87 -2.41 14.23
N TRP A 115 4.02 -1.72 15.00
CA TRP A 115 3.07 -0.73 14.48
C TRP A 115 3.76 0.44 13.77
N SER A 116 5.05 0.68 14.04
CA SER A 116 5.76 1.79 13.42
C SER A 116 6.04 1.54 11.94
N GLN A 117 6.03 0.28 11.51
CA GLN A 117 6.27 -0.13 10.12
C GLN A 117 4.97 -0.36 9.34
N SER A 118 3.80 -0.16 9.97
CA SER A 118 2.54 -0.31 9.27
C SER A 118 2.36 0.78 8.21
N LYS A 119 1.76 0.41 7.08
CA LYS A 119 1.61 1.28 5.91
C LYS A 119 0.29 1.00 5.19
N ILE A 120 -0.06 1.90 4.27
CA ILE A 120 -1.17 1.71 3.34
C ILE A 120 -0.66 1.70 1.90
N MET A 121 -1.16 0.76 1.10
CA MET A 121 -0.91 0.65 -0.33
C MET A 121 -2.19 0.99 -1.09
N PHE A 122 -2.12 1.93 -2.03
CA PHE A 122 -3.15 2.12 -3.03
C PHE A 122 -2.74 1.42 -4.32
N ILE A 123 -3.63 0.55 -4.84
CA ILE A 123 -3.41 -0.18 -6.10
C ILE A 123 -4.45 0.30 -7.13
N SER A 124 -3.98 0.87 -8.24
CA SER A 124 -4.85 1.44 -9.26
C SER A 124 -4.29 1.27 -10.67
N PRO A 125 -5.11 1.22 -11.74
CA PRO A 125 -4.60 1.26 -13.10
C PRO A 125 -3.84 2.54 -13.44
N SER A 126 -4.18 3.66 -12.78
CA SER A 126 -3.39 4.88 -12.90
C SER A 126 -3.67 5.93 -11.83
N PHE A 127 -2.66 6.76 -11.55
CA PHE A 127 -2.78 7.93 -10.68
C PHE A 127 -2.65 9.26 -11.45
N THR A 128 -3.31 10.30 -10.97
CA THR A 128 -3.12 11.68 -11.47
C THR A 128 -1.76 12.24 -11.05
N SER A 129 -1.26 13.26 -11.76
CA SER A 129 -0.04 13.96 -11.34
C SER A 129 -0.15 14.50 -9.91
N TYR A 130 -1.30 15.05 -9.52
CA TYR A 130 -1.52 15.54 -8.15
C TYR A 130 -1.39 14.44 -7.09
N GLN A 131 -1.93 13.25 -7.35
CA GLN A 131 -1.81 12.11 -6.41
C GLN A 131 -0.37 11.60 -6.30
N ARG A 132 0.37 11.59 -7.41
CA ARG A 132 1.78 11.22 -7.43
C ARG A 132 2.64 12.24 -6.69
N GLU A 133 2.37 13.54 -6.87
CA GLU A 133 3.07 14.61 -6.14
C GLU A 133 2.68 14.63 -4.66
N ALA A 134 1.43 14.29 -4.33
CA ALA A 134 0.95 14.28 -2.94
C ALA A 134 1.74 13.31 -2.06
N ILE A 135 2.27 12.21 -2.64
CA ILE A 135 3.08 11.26 -1.88
C ILE A 135 4.55 11.65 -1.75
N ASN A 136 4.99 12.78 -2.33
CA ASN A 136 6.41 13.17 -2.43
C ASN A 136 7.00 13.71 -1.10
N PHE A 137 6.75 13.02 0.00
CA PHE A 137 7.31 13.26 1.33
C PHE A 137 8.13 12.06 1.77
N LYS A 138 9.27 12.30 2.43
CA LYS A 138 10.19 11.22 2.82
C LYS A 138 9.67 10.32 3.94
N ASP A 139 8.74 10.82 4.74
CA ASP A 139 8.23 10.17 5.95
C ASP A 139 6.75 9.76 5.83
N LEU A 140 6.29 9.51 4.61
CA LEU A 140 4.90 9.17 4.35
C LEU A 140 4.70 7.64 4.25
N PRO A 141 3.89 7.03 5.13
CA PRO A 141 3.63 5.58 5.12
C PRO A 141 2.56 5.18 4.09
N ILE A 142 2.61 5.79 2.89
CA ILE A 142 1.66 5.57 1.81
C ILE A 142 2.41 5.16 0.55
N GLU A 143 2.02 4.02 -0.02
CA GLU A 143 2.56 3.51 -1.27
C GLU A 143 1.53 3.59 -2.38
N LEU A 144 1.98 3.90 -3.59
CA LEU A 144 1.15 3.87 -4.79
C LEU A 144 1.71 2.83 -5.76
N TRP A 145 0.86 1.90 -6.18
CA TRP A 145 1.20 0.83 -7.11
C TRP A 145 0.28 0.87 -8.32
N GLU A 146 0.88 1.02 -9.50
CA GLU A 146 0.14 0.96 -10.76
C GLU A 146 0.04 -0.48 -11.27
N ILE A 147 -1.18 -0.97 -11.46
CA ILE A 147 -1.45 -2.30 -12.01
C ILE A 147 -1.93 -2.20 -13.46
N LYS A 148 -1.32 -2.94 -14.38
CA LYS A 148 -1.77 -3.00 -15.77
C LYS A 148 -1.93 -4.44 -16.22
N ARG A 149 -2.98 -4.69 -17.00
CA ARG A 149 -3.25 -5.98 -17.63
C ARG A 149 -3.02 -5.85 -19.13
N TYR A 150 -2.53 -6.93 -19.73
CA TYR A 150 -2.17 -6.97 -21.14
C TYR A 150 -2.85 -8.12 -21.88
N SER A 151 -2.99 -8.00 -23.21
CA SER A 151 -3.73 -8.97 -24.05
C SER A 151 -3.07 -10.35 -24.13
N ASN A 152 -1.80 -10.47 -23.78
CA ASN A 152 -1.04 -11.73 -23.72
C ASN A 152 -1.06 -12.39 -22.32
N GLN A 153 -2.03 -12.03 -21.46
CA GLN A 153 -2.19 -12.57 -20.10
C GLN A 153 -1.08 -12.20 -19.12
N THR A 154 -0.29 -11.15 -19.40
CA THR A 154 0.64 -10.61 -18.41
C THR A 154 0.01 -9.49 -17.59
N ILE A 155 0.45 -9.37 -16.34
CA ILE A 155 0.13 -8.27 -15.43
C ILE A 155 1.44 -7.57 -15.07
N SER A 156 1.45 -6.25 -15.03
CA SER A 156 2.55 -5.49 -14.43
C SER A 156 2.08 -4.78 -13.18
N PHE A 157 2.97 -4.74 -12.19
CA PHE A 157 2.87 -3.91 -11.00
C PHE A 157 4.05 -2.95 -11.03
N ASN A 158 3.77 -1.65 -10.94
CA ASN A 158 4.79 -0.62 -10.96
C ASN A 158 4.67 0.26 -9.71
N PHE A 159 5.68 0.20 -8.85
CA PHE A 159 5.77 1.08 -7.69
C PHE A 159 6.04 2.51 -8.16
N ILE A 160 5.26 3.47 -7.65
CA ILE A 160 5.49 4.89 -7.92
C ILE A 160 6.40 5.45 -6.83
N SER A 161 7.70 5.51 -7.15
CA SER A 161 8.71 6.07 -6.26
C SER A 161 8.56 7.58 -6.12
N THR A 162 8.76 8.08 -4.89
CA THR A 162 8.96 9.50 -4.63
C THR A 162 10.35 9.90 -5.13
N SER A 163 10.40 10.74 -6.16
CA SER A 163 11.68 11.10 -6.80
C SER A 163 12.42 12.13 -5.93
N GLY A 164 13.18 11.66 -4.94
CA GLY A 164 14.07 12.50 -4.14
C GLY A 164 13.34 13.43 -3.16
N ALA A 165 12.23 12.97 -2.57
CA ALA A 165 11.54 13.68 -1.50
C ALA A 165 12.51 14.02 -0.36
N LYS A 166 12.76 15.32 -0.15
CA LYS A 166 13.56 15.81 0.99
C LYS A 166 12.69 16.37 2.10
N GLU A 167 11.50 16.82 1.73
CA GLU A 167 10.55 17.44 2.64
C GLU A 167 9.83 16.38 3.46
N SER A 168 9.57 16.74 4.72
CA SER A 168 8.81 15.90 5.66
C SER A 168 7.36 16.36 5.67
N ILE A 169 6.42 15.43 5.73
CA ILE A 169 4.98 15.71 5.83
C ILE A 169 4.65 16.59 7.06
N LYS A 170 5.53 16.56 8.07
CA LYS A 170 5.41 17.38 9.30
C LYS A 170 5.44 18.89 9.03
N THR A 171 5.95 19.32 7.88
CA THR A 171 5.94 20.75 7.51
C THR A 171 4.53 21.24 7.19
N ILE A 172 3.69 20.39 6.60
CA ILE A 172 2.33 20.72 6.17
C ILE A 172 1.24 20.16 7.09
N SER A 173 1.59 19.26 8.01
CA SER A 173 0.64 18.67 8.96
C SER A 173 0.27 19.56 10.14
N LYS A 174 0.91 20.74 10.29
CA LYS A 174 0.72 21.61 11.46
C LYS A 174 -0.75 22.02 11.61
N GLY A 175 -1.40 21.49 12.64
CA GLY A 175 -2.82 21.75 12.94
C GLY A 175 -3.78 20.63 12.54
N ASN A 176 -3.31 19.55 11.91
CA ASN A 176 -4.08 18.33 11.74
C ASN A 176 -3.64 17.28 12.78
N THR A 177 -4.40 17.16 13.86
CA THR A 177 -4.08 16.29 15.00
C THR A 177 -4.03 14.81 14.63
N GLU A 178 -4.81 14.36 13.64
CA GLU A 178 -4.81 12.97 13.20
C GLU A 178 -3.48 12.62 12.51
N ILE A 179 -3.06 13.45 11.55
CA ILE A 179 -1.79 13.27 10.84
C ILE A 179 -0.62 13.33 11.82
N GLU A 180 -0.64 14.28 12.77
CA GLU A 180 0.41 14.39 13.78
C GLU A 180 0.49 13.17 14.70
N ASN A 181 -0.64 12.57 15.07
CA ASN A 181 -0.66 11.39 15.93
C ASN A 181 -0.16 10.14 15.19
N VAL A 182 -0.60 9.94 13.94
CA VAL A 182 -0.11 8.83 13.11
C VAL A 182 1.41 8.94 12.93
N ASN A 183 1.94 10.13 12.63
CA ASN A 183 3.39 10.34 12.41
C ASN A 183 4.26 10.24 13.68
N LYS A 184 3.66 10.16 14.87
CA LYS A 184 4.40 9.84 16.11
C LYS A 184 4.61 8.35 16.27
N GLU A 185 3.64 7.55 15.83
CA GLU A 185 3.67 6.10 15.98
C GLU A 185 4.30 5.42 14.78
N ILE A 186 3.99 5.88 13.57
CA ILE A 186 4.48 5.33 12.31
C ILE A 186 5.74 6.06 11.87
N LYS A 187 6.77 5.28 11.51
CA LYS A 187 8.09 5.76 11.12
C LYS A 187 8.49 5.13 9.79
N VAL A 188 8.72 5.98 8.81
CA VAL A 188 9.32 5.59 7.54
C VAL A 188 10.81 5.90 7.64
N TYR A 189 11.63 4.85 7.55
CA TYR A 189 13.08 4.97 7.56
C TYR A 189 13.58 5.29 6.15
N THR A 190 14.51 6.24 6.04
CA THR A 190 15.20 6.50 4.78
C THR A 190 16.48 5.68 4.68
N GLU A 191 16.97 5.45 3.45
CA GLU A 191 18.26 4.77 3.23
C GLU A 191 19.42 5.48 3.97
N ASP A 192 19.39 6.82 4.02
CA ASP A 192 20.37 7.63 4.76
C ASP A 192 20.39 7.29 6.27
N GLU A 193 19.22 7.05 6.88
CA GLU A 193 19.12 6.68 8.29
C GLU A 193 19.66 5.27 8.56
N HIS A 194 19.55 4.37 7.57
CA HIS A 194 20.12 3.03 7.64
C HIS A 194 21.65 3.03 7.54
N LEU A 195 22.22 3.95 6.73
CA LEU A 195 23.66 4.13 6.57
C LEU A 195 24.32 4.83 7.77
N LEU A 196 23.57 5.60 8.55
CA LEU A 196 24.07 6.29 9.75
C LEU A 196 24.19 5.37 10.99
N ASN A 197 23.65 4.15 10.93
CA ASN A 197 23.75 3.15 11.99
C ASN A 197 24.88 2.12 11.77
N ILE A 198 25.91 2.47 11.00
CA ILE A 198 27.15 1.68 10.88
C ILE A 198 28.10 2.09 12.02
N PRO A 199 28.38 1.25 13.05
CA PRO A 199 29.63 1.37 13.80
C PRO A 199 30.84 1.03 12.92
#